data_AF-A0AAW8WAI7-F1
#
_entry.id   AF-A0AAW8WAI7-F1
#
_cell.length_a   1.000
_cell.length_b   1.000
_cell.length_c   1.000
_cell.angle_alpha   90.00
_cell.angle_beta   90.00
_cell.angle_gamma   90.00
#
_symmetry.space_group_name_H-M   'P 1'
#
loop_
_entity.id
_entity.type
_entity.pdbx_description
1 polymer ?
#
loop_
_entity_poly.entity_id
_entity_poly.type
_entity_poly.pdbx_seq_one_letter_code
_entity_poly.pdbx_strand_id
1 'polypeptide(L)'
;MFSDNLKYLREKNNMDQIELATKLGRKSTSSISEWEKGKYQPKAGVLSDIAHIFNVSLDDLMNKDLRNENEVSYPKLDVLSIFNQLNPKRQQASYDYISNQLKEQRNNNRNVIKFPKDDDTVEITASGVLSAGVGEFLDDSTKPFTVIVHKPVPSDYDYAFQINGHSMEPVYQDKQVVFVKREDDYRDGQIIAAVMDGCAYLKKLSVVSGEATLVSLNPQYPNI
;
A
#
# COMPACT_ATOMS: atom_id res chain seq x y z
N MET A 1 8.53 29.08 -10.02
CA MET A 1 8.06 28.20 -8.93
C MET A 1 6.90 28.83 -8.21
N PHE A 2 7.10 29.70 -7.21
CA PHE A 2 6.00 30.38 -6.50
C PHE A 2 4.97 31.05 -7.42
N SER A 3 5.43 31.82 -8.41
CA SER A 3 4.58 32.52 -9.38
C SER A 3 3.66 31.57 -10.16
N ASP A 4 4.21 30.43 -10.56
CA ASP A 4 3.49 29.38 -11.29
C ASP A 4 2.47 28.68 -10.40
N ASN A 5 2.87 28.34 -9.18
CA ASN A 5 2.01 27.71 -8.18
C ASN A 5 0.84 28.62 -7.78
N LEU A 6 1.10 29.92 -7.58
CA LEU A 6 0.07 30.89 -7.23
C LEU A 6 -1.00 30.97 -8.31
N LYS A 7 -0.58 31.08 -9.58
CA LYS A 7 -1.49 31.14 -10.72
C LYS A 7 -2.28 29.83 -10.83
N TYR A 8 -1.60 28.69 -10.73
CA TYR A 8 -2.23 27.37 -10.78
C TYR A 8 -3.28 27.18 -9.68
N LEU A 9 -2.94 27.47 -8.42
CA LEU A 9 -3.86 27.32 -7.28
C LEU A 9 -5.07 28.25 -7.43
N ARG A 10 -4.87 29.48 -7.91
CA ARG A 10 -5.95 30.41 -8.20
C ARG A 10 -6.90 29.85 -9.27
N GLU A 11 -6.37 29.38 -10.39
CA GLU A 11 -7.17 28.83 -11.50
C GLU A 11 -7.85 27.51 -11.11
N LYS A 12 -7.17 26.62 -10.37
CA LYS A 12 -7.73 25.37 -9.83
C LYS A 12 -8.93 25.61 -8.91
N ASN A 13 -8.93 26.73 -8.18
CA ASN A 13 -10.03 27.14 -7.31
C ASN A 13 -11.08 28.04 -8.02
N ASN A 14 -11.02 28.16 -9.35
CA ASN A 14 -11.90 29.02 -10.16
C ASN A 14 -11.97 30.47 -9.64
N MET A 15 -10.84 31.00 -9.18
CA MET A 15 -10.77 32.31 -8.53
C MET A 15 -10.20 33.37 -9.48
N ASP A 16 -10.79 34.55 -9.50
CA ASP A 16 -10.23 35.68 -10.24
C ASP A 16 -9.13 36.40 -9.44
N GLN A 17 -8.23 37.12 -10.13
CA GLN A 17 -7.16 37.87 -9.45
C GLN A 17 -7.72 38.91 -8.45
N ILE A 18 -8.92 39.45 -8.72
CA ILE A 18 -9.57 40.42 -7.82
C ILE A 18 -10.13 39.74 -6.57
N GLU A 19 -10.61 38.51 -6.67
CA GLU A 19 -11.11 37.74 -5.54
C GLU A 19 -9.98 37.33 -4.61
N LEU A 20 -8.84 36.89 -5.18
CA LEU A 20 -7.64 36.60 -4.40
C LEU A 20 -7.09 37.86 -3.72
N ALA A 21 -7.05 38.98 -4.44
CA ALA A 21 -6.67 40.26 -3.85
C ALA A 21 -7.56 40.64 -2.67
N THR A 22 -8.89 40.49 -2.84
CA THR A 22 -9.88 40.80 -1.80
C THR A 22 -9.70 39.91 -0.57
N LYS A 23 -9.48 38.59 -0.75
CA LYS A 23 -9.19 37.65 0.35
C LYS A 23 -7.92 38.00 1.12
N LEU A 24 -6.93 38.60 0.45
CA LEU A 24 -5.69 39.08 1.06
C LEU A 24 -5.78 40.53 1.59
N GLY A 25 -6.98 41.10 1.68
CA GLY A 25 -7.20 42.46 2.17
C GLY A 25 -6.68 43.56 1.23
N ARG A 26 -6.52 43.27 -0.07
CA ARG A 26 -6.03 44.20 -1.09
C ARG A 26 -7.16 44.69 -1.99
N LYS A 27 -7.08 45.96 -2.39
CA LYS A 27 -8.10 46.63 -3.21
C LYS A 27 -7.89 46.49 -4.73
N SER A 28 -6.72 46.02 -5.17
CA SER A 28 -6.36 45.96 -6.59
C SER A 28 -5.70 44.62 -6.97
N THR A 29 -5.90 44.21 -8.21
CA THR A 29 -5.28 43.01 -8.80
C THR A 29 -3.79 43.16 -9.08
N SER A 30 -3.26 44.39 -9.03
CA SER A 30 -1.88 44.71 -9.41
C SER A 30 -0.85 43.84 -8.72
N SER A 31 -0.96 43.66 -7.39
CA SER A 31 -0.03 42.82 -6.63
C SER A 31 -0.09 41.36 -7.07
N ILE A 32 -1.29 40.82 -7.29
CA ILE A 32 -1.47 39.42 -7.72
C ILE A 32 -0.88 39.22 -9.12
N SER A 33 -1.16 40.13 -10.05
CA SER A 33 -0.62 40.05 -11.41
C SER A 33 0.91 40.10 -11.43
N GLU A 34 1.53 40.95 -10.60
CA GLU A 34 2.99 41.03 -10.52
C GLU A 34 3.62 39.78 -9.87
N TRP A 35 2.93 39.17 -8.91
CA TRP A 35 3.36 37.90 -8.29
C TRP A 35 3.24 36.73 -9.26
N GLU A 36 2.14 36.62 -10.00
CA GLU A 36 1.95 35.56 -11.01
C GLU A 36 2.91 35.70 -12.20
N LYS A 37 3.35 36.92 -12.52
CA LYS A 37 4.41 37.18 -13.51
C LYS A 37 5.82 36.93 -12.98
N GLY A 38 5.97 36.66 -11.68
CA GLY A 38 7.27 36.44 -11.03
C GLY A 38 8.12 37.70 -10.89
N LYS A 39 7.54 38.90 -11.05
CA LYS A 39 8.27 40.18 -10.97
C LYS A 39 8.63 40.53 -9.52
N TYR A 40 7.73 40.23 -8.58
CA TYR A 40 7.93 40.44 -7.15
C TYR A 40 7.38 39.26 -6.36
N GLN A 41 7.85 39.10 -5.12
CA GLN A 41 7.32 38.13 -4.17
C GLN A 41 6.65 38.83 -2.98
N PRO A 42 5.57 38.26 -2.42
CA PRO A 42 4.96 38.79 -1.21
C PRO A 42 5.89 38.66 0.01
N LYS A 43 5.63 39.46 1.05
CA LYS A 43 6.30 39.31 2.35
C LYS A 43 5.84 38.02 3.04
N ALA A 44 6.66 37.51 3.96
CA ALA A 44 6.41 36.26 4.70
C ALA A 44 4.99 36.13 5.29
N GLY A 45 4.44 37.20 5.88
CA GLY A 45 3.07 37.17 6.41
C GLY A 45 2.03 36.89 5.32
N VAL A 46 2.12 37.60 4.19
CA VAL A 46 1.20 37.41 3.05
C VAL A 46 1.41 36.05 2.39
N LEU A 47 2.64 35.53 2.37
CA LEU A 47 2.91 34.17 1.91
C LEU A 47 2.20 33.12 2.78
N SER A 48 2.21 33.31 4.11
CA SER A 48 1.47 32.45 5.03
C SER A 48 -0.03 32.52 4.77
N ASP A 49 -0.58 33.73 4.56
CA ASP A 49 -2.00 33.92 4.25
C ASP A 49 -2.40 33.21 2.95
N ILE A 50 -1.56 33.31 1.91
CA ILE A 50 -1.78 32.61 0.63
C ILE A 50 -1.78 31.09 0.85
N ALA A 51 -0.80 30.57 1.60
CA ALA A 51 -0.72 29.14 1.91
C ALA A 51 -1.98 28.65 2.64
N HIS A 52 -2.48 29.42 3.61
CA HIS A 52 -3.73 29.12 4.30
C HIS A 52 -4.96 29.20 3.39
N ILE A 53 -5.07 30.20 2.52
CA ILE A 53 -6.20 30.35 1.58
C ILE A 53 -6.34 29.13 0.68
N PHE A 54 -5.22 28.59 0.20
CA PHE A 54 -5.20 27.46 -0.72
C PHE A 54 -5.01 26.10 -0.04
N ASN A 55 -4.94 26.07 1.30
CA ASN A 55 -4.72 24.86 2.10
C ASN A 55 -3.50 24.05 1.65
N VAL A 56 -2.39 24.74 1.35
CA VAL A 56 -1.10 24.15 0.99
C VAL A 56 -0.05 24.52 2.04
N SER A 57 1.00 23.73 2.19
CA SER A 57 2.11 24.16 3.05
C SER A 57 2.89 25.28 2.38
N LEU A 58 3.49 26.17 3.18
CA LEU A 58 4.36 27.23 2.65
C LEU A 58 5.55 26.64 1.89
N ASP A 59 6.07 25.49 2.35
CA ASP A 59 7.16 24.79 1.68
C ASP A 59 6.75 24.29 0.30
N ASP A 60 5.58 23.65 0.19
CA ASP A 60 5.03 23.20 -1.09
C ASP A 60 4.79 24.37 -2.05
N LEU A 61 4.21 25.47 -1.54
CA LEU A 61 3.93 26.68 -2.32
C LEU A 61 5.20 27.30 -2.91
N MET A 62 6.34 27.20 -2.21
CA MET A 62 7.58 27.85 -2.61
C MET A 62 8.53 26.94 -3.39
N ASN A 63 8.58 25.66 -3.03
CA ASN A 63 9.66 24.75 -3.43
C ASN A 63 9.20 23.56 -4.29
N LYS A 64 7.89 23.26 -4.37
CA LYS A 64 7.34 22.14 -5.15
C LYS A 64 6.59 22.66 -6.39
N ASP A 65 6.67 21.98 -7.53
CA ASP A 65 5.83 22.31 -8.69
C ASP A 65 4.44 21.69 -8.52
N LEU A 66 3.46 22.50 -8.10
CA LEU A 66 2.10 22.04 -7.81
C LEU A 66 1.26 21.76 -9.08
N ARG A 67 1.75 22.17 -10.26
CA ARG A 67 1.06 21.90 -11.52
C ARG A 67 1.17 20.43 -11.94
N ASN A 68 2.18 19.72 -11.43
CA ASN A 68 2.48 18.33 -11.73
C ASN A 68 1.98 17.40 -10.62
N GLU A 69 0.72 17.55 -10.19
CA GLU A 69 0.07 16.63 -9.26
C GLU A 69 -0.30 15.31 -9.97
N ASN A 70 0.73 14.50 -10.26
CA ASN A 70 0.60 13.04 -10.32
C ASN A 70 0.95 12.37 -8.98
N GLU A 71 1.26 13.16 -7.94
CA GLU A 71 1.37 12.64 -6.58
C GLU A 71 0.00 12.66 -5.92
N VAL A 72 -0.59 11.46 -5.80
CA VAL A 72 -1.75 11.20 -4.97
C VAL A 72 -1.51 11.80 -3.58
N SER A 73 -2.27 12.83 -3.24
CA SER A 73 -2.25 13.48 -1.93
C SER A 73 -2.87 12.53 -0.91
N TYR A 74 -2.03 11.71 -0.27
CA TYR A 74 -2.45 10.97 0.92
C TYR A 74 -2.61 11.97 2.07
N PRO A 75 -3.69 11.89 2.86
CA PRO A 75 -3.83 12.72 4.05
C PRO A 75 -2.57 12.60 4.89
N LYS A 76 -2.00 13.73 5.31
CA LYS A 76 -0.77 13.79 6.10
C LYS A 76 -1.00 13.06 7.42
N LEU A 77 -0.61 11.79 7.48
CA LEU A 77 -0.78 10.96 8.67
C LEU A 77 0.15 11.48 9.78
N ASP A 78 -0.38 11.66 10.98
CA ASP A 78 0.43 11.96 12.17
C ASP A 78 1.07 10.66 12.71
N VAL A 79 2.00 10.12 11.92
CA VAL A 79 2.68 8.85 12.20
C VAL A 79 3.46 8.92 13.51
N LEU A 80 4.05 10.09 13.82
CA LEU A 80 4.92 10.24 14.98
C LEU A 80 4.13 10.17 16.29
N SER A 81 2.95 10.80 16.38
CA SER A 81 2.16 10.72 17.61
C SER A 81 1.59 9.32 17.84
N ILE A 82 1.16 8.63 16.78
CA ILE A 82 0.68 7.24 16.86
C ILE A 82 1.83 6.32 17.29
N PHE A 83 3.02 6.47 16.68
CA PHE A 83 4.19 5.67 17.00
C PHE A 83 4.61 5.81 18.47
N ASN A 84 4.56 7.04 19.00
CA ASN A 84 4.92 7.31 20.40
C ASN A 84 3.92 6.72 21.41
N GLN A 85 2.68 6.43 21.00
CA GLN A 85 1.68 5.76 21.85
C GLN A 85 1.85 4.23 21.88
N LEU A 86 2.61 3.66 20.94
CA LEU A 86 2.88 2.22 20.92
C LEU A 86 3.84 1.83 22.05
N ASN A 87 3.70 0.61 22.56
CA ASN A 87 4.70 0.05 23.47
C ASN A 87 6.03 -0.26 22.73
N PRO A 88 7.15 -0.43 23.45
CA PRO A 88 8.47 -0.59 22.83
C PRO A 88 8.55 -1.75 21.83
N LYS A 89 7.90 -2.89 22.11
CA LYS A 89 7.89 -4.05 21.21
C LYS A 89 7.18 -3.73 19.88
N ARG A 90 6.07 -2.99 19.94
CA ARG A 90 5.31 -2.55 18.76
C ARG A 90 6.03 -1.43 18.02
N GLN A 91 6.70 -0.51 18.71
CA GLN A 91 7.55 0.51 18.10
C GLN A 91 8.66 -0.13 17.27
N GLN A 92 9.35 -1.13 17.81
CA GLN A 92 10.38 -1.86 17.08
C GLN A 92 9.80 -2.55 15.83
N ALA A 93 8.69 -3.27 15.97
CA ALA A 93 8.06 -3.95 14.84
C ALA A 93 7.60 -2.97 13.74
N SER A 94 7.04 -1.81 14.12
CA SER A 94 6.67 -0.75 13.18
C SER A 94 7.89 -0.14 12.49
N TYR A 95 8.99 0.08 13.22
CA TYR A 95 10.25 0.57 12.67
C TYR A 95 10.83 -0.42 11.64
N ASP A 96 10.87 -1.71 11.98
CA ASP A 96 11.39 -2.76 11.11
C ASP A 96 10.57 -2.86 9.82
N TYR A 97 9.23 -2.80 9.93
CA TYR A 97 8.33 -2.79 8.79
C TYR A 97 8.58 -1.59 7.87
N ILE A 98 8.54 -0.36 8.39
CA ILE A 98 8.73 0.87 7.60
C ILE A 98 10.14 0.89 6.97
N SER A 99 11.15 0.43 7.71
CA SER A 99 12.53 0.35 7.24
C SER A 99 12.71 -0.66 6.12
N ASN A 100 12.05 -1.82 6.19
CA ASN A 100 12.04 -2.80 5.10
C ASN A 100 11.32 -2.27 3.87
N GLN A 101 10.15 -1.64 4.03
CA GLN A 101 9.42 -1.02 2.92
C GLN A 101 10.27 0.06 2.21
N LEU A 102 10.99 0.91 2.97
CA LEU A 102 11.90 1.90 2.40
C LEU A 102 13.08 1.26 1.67
N LYS A 103 13.63 0.16 2.22
CA LYS A 103 14.70 -0.62 1.60
C LYS A 103 14.26 -1.25 0.29
N GLU A 104 13.06 -1.82 0.24
CA GLU A 104 12.44 -2.36 -0.98
C GLU A 104 12.23 -1.27 -2.02
N GLN A 105 11.66 -0.12 -1.64
CA GLN A 105 11.47 1.02 -2.54
C GLN A 105 12.79 1.52 -3.16
N ARG A 106 13.85 1.62 -2.35
CA ARG A 106 15.19 2.01 -2.82
C ARG A 106 15.84 0.96 -3.72
N ASN A 107 15.53 -0.32 -3.49
CA ASN A 107 16.03 -1.41 -4.32
C ASN A 107 15.27 -1.54 -5.64
N ASN A 108 13.97 -1.23 -5.68
CA ASN A 108 13.15 -1.28 -6.90
C ASN A 108 13.59 -0.26 -7.96
N ASN A 109 14.24 0.84 -7.57
CA ASN A 109 14.86 1.79 -8.52
C ASN A 109 16.24 1.34 -9.05
N ARG A 110 16.72 0.17 -8.64
CA ARG A 110 17.85 -0.49 -9.26
C ARG A 110 17.31 -1.73 -9.95
N ASN A 111 17.35 -1.78 -11.28
CA ASN A 111 17.21 -3.00 -12.09
C ASN A 111 18.35 -3.98 -11.76
N VAL A 112 18.42 -4.43 -10.51
CA VAL A 112 19.32 -5.45 -10.04
C VAL A 112 18.43 -6.61 -9.67
N ILE A 113 18.27 -7.53 -10.62
CA ILE A 113 17.85 -8.88 -10.33
C ILE A 113 18.90 -9.41 -9.35
N LYS A 114 18.60 -9.35 -8.05
CA LYS A 114 19.36 -10.11 -7.07
C LYS A 114 18.93 -11.54 -7.27
N PHE A 115 19.73 -12.28 -8.04
CA PHE A 115 19.67 -13.73 -7.96
C PHE A 115 19.81 -14.10 -6.48
N PRO A 116 18.90 -14.94 -5.93
CA PRO A 116 19.09 -15.48 -4.60
C PRO A 116 20.51 -16.03 -4.53
N LYS A 117 21.28 -15.64 -3.52
CA LYS A 117 22.52 -16.38 -3.24
C LYS A 117 22.06 -17.78 -2.86
N ASP A 118 22.67 -18.82 -3.41
CA ASP A 118 22.30 -20.23 -3.21
C ASP A 118 22.20 -20.65 -1.73
N ASP A 119 22.71 -19.83 -0.79
CA ASP A 119 22.66 -20.08 0.66
C ASP A 119 21.35 -19.60 1.34
N ASP A 120 20.57 -18.72 0.72
CA ASP A 120 19.35 -18.12 1.32
C ASP A 120 18.05 -18.81 0.86
N THR A 121 18.15 -19.80 -0.02
CA THR A 121 17.01 -20.56 -0.53
C THR A 121 17.14 -22.04 -0.21
N VAL A 122 16.01 -22.75 -0.29
CA VAL A 122 15.95 -24.20 -0.16
C VAL A 122 14.91 -24.73 -1.14
N GLU A 123 15.21 -25.87 -1.75
CA GLU A 123 14.25 -26.61 -2.54
C GLU A 123 13.32 -27.38 -1.62
N ILE A 124 12.01 -27.22 -1.83
CA ILE A 124 10.98 -27.99 -1.15
C ILE A 124 10.04 -28.62 -2.16
N THR A 125 9.36 -29.68 -1.75
CA THR A 125 8.30 -30.30 -2.55
C THR A 125 6.97 -29.67 -2.18
N ALA A 126 6.39 -28.90 -3.11
CA ALA A 126 5.00 -28.46 -3.00
C ALA A 126 4.08 -29.64 -3.25
N SER A 127 3.12 -29.84 -2.35
CA SER A 127 2.08 -30.87 -2.41
C SER A 127 1.05 -30.60 -3.51
N GLY A 128 0.97 -29.36 -4.00
CA GLY A 128 0.05 -28.94 -5.05
C GLY A 128 -0.12 -27.43 -5.11
N VAL A 129 -1.24 -26.98 -5.67
CA VAL A 129 -1.60 -25.56 -5.81
C VAL A 129 -2.89 -25.26 -5.04
N LEU A 130 -2.97 -24.10 -4.40
CA LEU A 130 -4.20 -23.57 -3.79
C LEU A 130 -4.71 -22.38 -4.61
N SER A 131 -6.00 -22.42 -4.97
CA SER A 131 -6.66 -21.33 -5.65
C SER A 131 -6.94 -20.17 -4.71
N ALA A 132 -6.45 -18.99 -5.10
CA ALA A 132 -6.86 -17.72 -4.56
C ALA A 132 -7.76 -16.99 -5.57
N GLY A 133 -8.78 -17.67 -6.11
CA GLY A 133 -9.69 -17.10 -7.10
C GLY A 133 -10.99 -17.90 -7.27
N VAL A 134 -11.41 -18.10 -8.52
CA VAL A 134 -12.65 -18.81 -8.92
C VAL A 134 -12.62 -20.33 -8.70
N GLY A 135 -11.55 -20.86 -8.09
CA GLY A 135 -11.31 -22.29 -7.91
C GLY A 135 -10.33 -22.83 -8.94
N GLU A 136 -9.50 -23.77 -8.51
CA GLU A 136 -8.63 -24.57 -9.36
C GLU A 136 -9.02 -26.02 -9.09
N PHE A 137 -9.44 -26.74 -10.14
CA PHE A 137 -9.80 -28.14 -10.03
C PHE A 137 -8.56 -28.92 -9.58
N LEU A 138 -8.67 -29.61 -8.44
CA LEU A 138 -7.74 -30.68 -8.09
C LEU A 138 -8.01 -31.85 -9.02
N ASP A 139 -7.39 -31.84 -10.19
CA ASP A 139 -7.23 -33.06 -10.97
C ASP A 139 -6.24 -33.98 -10.22
N ASP A 140 -6.58 -35.27 -10.08
CA ASP A 140 -5.72 -36.36 -9.57
C ASP A 140 -4.33 -36.43 -10.26
N SER A 141 -4.09 -35.65 -11.31
CA SER A 141 -2.81 -35.45 -11.99
C SER A 141 -1.89 -34.39 -11.35
N THR A 142 -2.33 -33.65 -10.32
CA THR A 142 -1.48 -32.67 -9.59
C THR A 142 -0.41 -33.39 -8.78
N LYS A 143 0.66 -33.76 -9.48
CA LYS A 143 1.84 -34.36 -8.88
C LYS A 143 2.57 -33.31 -8.06
N PRO A 144 3.12 -33.69 -6.89
CA PRO A 144 4.02 -32.82 -6.16
C PRO A 144 5.17 -32.35 -7.05
N PHE A 145 5.57 -31.09 -6.90
CA PHE A 145 6.62 -30.48 -7.73
C PHE A 145 7.60 -29.70 -6.87
N THR A 146 8.83 -29.59 -7.34
CA THR A 146 9.88 -28.86 -6.62
C THR A 146 9.73 -27.37 -6.83
N VAL A 147 9.80 -26.61 -5.74
CA VAL A 147 9.82 -25.15 -5.72
C VAL A 147 10.98 -24.65 -4.86
N ILE A 148 11.56 -23.53 -5.27
CA ILE A 148 12.61 -22.85 -4.52
C ILE A 148 11.95 -21.78 -3.65
N VAL A 149 12.18 -21.86 -2.34
CA VAL A 149 11.66 -20.90 -1.37
C VAL A 149 12.79 -20.25 -0.59
N HIS A 150 12.57 -19.03 -0.10
CA HIS A 150 13.50 -18.35 0.79
C HIS A 150 13.42 -18.93 2.21
N LYS A 151 14.58 -19.08 2.85
CA LYS A 151 14.67 -19.39 4.29
C LYS A 151 14.19 -18.19 5.13
N PRO A 152 13.65 -18.40 6.34
CA PRO A 152 13.48 -19.67 7.02
C PRO A 152 12.21 -20.42 6.58
N VAL A 153 12.35 -21.73 6.37
CA VAL A 153 11.22 -22.64 6.21
C VAL A 153 10.84 -23.18 7.59
N PRO A 154 9.55 -23.17 7.99
CA PRO A 154 9.10 -23.79 9.23
C PRO A 154 9.54 -25.26 9.28
N SER A 155 10.03 -25.74 10.42
CA SER A 155 10.39 -27.16 10.58
C SER A 155 9.19 -28.07 10.83
N ASP A 156 8.04 -27.49 11.15
CA ASP A 156 6.83 -28.17 11.62
C ASP A 156 5.64 -27.74 10.75
N TYR A 157 5.51 -28.39 9.59
CA TYR A 157 4.39 -28.27 8.66
C TYR A 157 4.09 -29.65 8.05
N ASP A 158 2.85 -29.86 7.61
CA ASP A 158 2.43 -31.12 6.98
C ASP A 158 2.42 -31.02 5.45
N TYR A 159 2.02 -29.86 4.92
CA TYR A 159 1.90 -29.62 3.49
C TYR A 159 2.48 -28.27 3.09
N ALA A 160 2.96 -28.17 1.85
CA ALA A 160 3.35 -26.92 1.23
C ALA A 160 2.57 -26.73 -0.06
N PHE A 161 1.99 -25.56 -0.27
CA PHE A 161 1.21 -25.28 -1.49
C PHE A 161 1.67 -23.98 -2.14
N GLN A 162 1.76 -23.98 -3.47
CA GLN A 162 1.89 -22.74 -4.21
C GLN A 162 0.52 -22.08 -4.36
N ILE A 163 0.45 -20.77 -4.17
CA ILE A 163 -0.77 -19.99 -4.38
C ILE A 163 -0.91 -19.65 -5.86
N ASN A 164 -2.13 -19.74 -6.38
CA ASN A 164 -2.48 -19.29 -7.71
C ASN A 164 -3.67 -18.34 -7.67
N GLY A 165 -3.43 -17.07 -8.02
CA GLY A 165 -4.43 -15.99 -8.02
C GLY A 165 -4.24 -14.95 -6.93
N HIS A 166 -5.13 -13.95 -6.91
CA HIS A 166 -4.92 -12.68 -6.20
C HIS A 166 -5.96 -12.39 -5.08
N SER A 167 -6.89 -13.30 -4.80
CA SER A 167 -7.98 -13.04 -3.83
C SER A 167 -7.52 -12.95 -2.36
N MET A 168 -6.28 -13.33 -2.08
CA MET A 168 -5.68 -13.28 -0.75
C MET A 168 -4.59 -12.20 -0.62
N GLU A 169 -4.43 -11.38 -1.65
CA GLU A 169 -3.55 -10.21 -1.62
C GLU A 169 -4.12 -9.11 -0.70
N PRO A 170 -3.25 -8.26 -0.13
CA PRO A 170 -1.79 -8.21 -0.33
C PRO A 170 -1.00 -9.17 0.59
N VAL A 171 -1.67 -9.89 1.49
CA VAL A 171 -1.01 -10.72 2.51
C VAL A 171 -0.37 -11.97 1.90
N TYR A 172 -1.06 -12.58 0.93
CA TYR A 172 -0.60 -13.75 0.21
C TYR A 172 -0.57 -13.44 -1.28
N GLN A 173 0.60 -13.50 -1.89
CA GLN A 173 0.83 -13.11 -3.29
C GLN A 173 0.68 -14.30 -4.23
N ASP A 174 0.31 -14.03 -5.47
CA ASP A 174 0.35 -15.05 -6.53
C ASP A 174 1.76 -15.68 -6.62
N LYS A 175 1.80 -17.01 -6.80
CA LYS A 175 3.00 -17.87 -6.82
C LYS A 175 3.78 -17.99 -5.51
N GLN A 176 3.37 -17.31 -4.44
CA GLN A 176 3.95 -17.53 -3.13
C GLN A 176 3.65 -18.95 -2.63
N VAL A 177 4.58 -19.53 -1.87
CA VAL A 177 4.39 -20.82 -1.21
C VAL A 177 3.96 -20.61 0.23
N VAL A 178 2.90 -21.31 0.64
CA VAL A 178 2.40 -21.37 2.02
C VAL A 178 2.65 -22.74 2.62
N PHE A 179 3.02 -22.76 3.90
CA PHE A 179 3.20 -23.96 4.70
C PHE A 179 1.97 -24.15 5.57
N VAL A 180 1.38 -25.35 5.50
CA VAL A 180 0.11 -25.67 6.15
C VAL A 180 0.35 -26.80 7.13
N LYS A 181 -0.16 -26.62 8.35
CA LYS A 181 -0.26 -27.66 9.36
C LYS A 181 -1.70 -28.13 9.43
N ARG A 182 -1.91 -29.44 9.42
CA ARG A 182 -3.22 -30.06 9.58
C ARG A 182 -3.58 -30.06 11.06
N GLU A 183 -4.69 -29.41 11.37
CA GLU A 183 -5.28 -29.39 12.70
C GLU A 183 -6.75 -29.82 12.60
N ASP A 184 -7.25 -30.47 13.65
CA ASP A 184 -8.66 -30.90 13.73
C ASP A 184 -9.58 -29.79 14.28
N ASP A 185 -9.00 -28.79 14.92
CA ASP A 185 -9.70 -27.62 15.46
C ASP A 185 -9.62 -26.42 14.51
N TYR A 186 -10.64 -25.57 14.51
CA TYR A 186 -10.64 -24.31 13.76
C TYR A 186 -10.91 -23.11 14.66
N ARG A 187 -10.47 -21.93 14.21
CA ARG A 187 -10.81 -20.65 14.83
C ARG A 187 -11.43 -19.71 13.80
N ASP A 188 -12.47 -18.99 14.21
CA ASP A 188 -13.01 -17.89 13.41
C ASP A 188 -11.90 -16.87 13.09
N GLY A 189 -11.85 -16.45 11.83
CA GLY A 189 -10.82 -15.55 11.30
C GLY A 189 -9.49 -16.21 10.92
N GLN A 190 -9.33 -17.53 11.08
CA GLN A 190 -8.11 -18.24 10.70
C GLN A 190 -7.95 -18.33 9.18
N ILE A 191 -6.72 -18.23 8.68
CA ILE A 191 -6.40 -18.54 7.28
C ILE A 191 -6.25 -20.05 7.15
N ILE A 192 -7.04 -20.65 6.27
CA ILE A 192 -7.10 -22.10 6.09
C ILE A 192 -6.88 -22.47 4.62
N ALA A 193 -6.32 -23.66 4.42
CA ALA A 193 -6.44 -24.38 3.16
C ALA A 193 -7.69 -25.27 3.24
N ALA A 194 -8.67 -25.04 2.35
CA ALA A 194 -9.94 -25.76 2.35
C ALA A 194 -10.18 -26.41 0.99
N VAL A 195 -10.78 -27.59 0.98
CA VAL A 195 -11.26 -28.25 -0.24
C VAL A 195 -12.77 -28.20 -0.26
N MET A 196 -13.34 -27.60 -1.30
CA MET A 196 -14.78 -27.48 -1.51
C MET A 196 -15.10 -27.77 -2.98
N ASP A 197 -16.07 -28.64 -3.24
CA ASP A 197 -16.46 -29.06 -4.59
C ASP A 197 -15.29 -29.51 -5.49
N GLY A 198 -14.30 -30.19 -4.89
CA GLY A 198 -13.10 -30.66 -5.58
C GLY A 198 -12.07 -29.57 -5.92
N CYS A 199 -12.29 -28.34 -5.46
CA CYS A 199 -11.36 -27.23 -5.63
C CYS A 199 -10.66 -26.91 -4.31
N ALA A 200 -9.34 -26.69 -4.36
CA ALA A 200 -8.56 -26.29 -3.19
C ALA A 200 -8.45 -24.77 -3.12
N TYR A 201 -8.66 -24.20 -1.95
CA TYR A 201 -8.67 -22.76 -1.72
C TYR A 201 -7.78 -22.36 -0.56
N LEU A 202 -7.13 -21.21 -0.68
CA LEU A 202 -6.58 -20.48 0.47
C LEU A 202 -7.52 -19.33 0.79
N LYS A 203 -8.17 -19.35 1.96
CA LYS A 203 -9.18 -18.35 2.36
C LYS A 203 -9.15 -18.08 3.86
N LYS A 204 -9.75 -16.96 4.29
CA LYS A 204 -10.03 -16.72 5.69
C LYS A 204 -11.36 -17.38 6.06
N LEU A 205 -11.35 -18.28 7.03
CA LEU A 205 -12.57 -18.87 7.57
C LEU A 205 -13.33 -17.82 8.39
N SER A 206 -14.61 -17.64 8.11
CA SER A 206 -15.54 -16.85 8.92
C SER A 206 -16.69 -17.75 9.33
N VAL A 207 -16.95 -17.92 10.64
CA VAL A 207 -18.06 -18.74 11.14
C VAL A 207 -19.01 -17.88 11.94
N VAL A 208 -20.21 -17.64 11.39
CA VAL A 208 -21.25 -16.82 12.01
C VAL A 208 -22.51 -17.66 12.14
N SER A 209 -23.03 -17.80 13.37
CA SER A 209 -24.29 -18.52 13.63
C SER A 209 -24.35 -19.96 13.09
N GLY A 210 -23.20 -20.63 12.95
CA GLY A 210 -23.09 -21.99 12.42
C GLY A 210 -22.91 -22.07 10.90
N GLU A 211 -22.92 -20.95 10.19
CA GLU A 211 -22.61 -20.87 8.76
C GLU A 211 -21.13 -20.52 8.57
N ALA A 212 -20.43 -21.31 7.78
CA ALA A 212 -19.03 -21.07 7.43
C ALA A 212 -18.94 -20.39 6.05
N THR A 213 -18.17 -19.31 5.97
CA THR A 213 -17.88 -18.58 4.74
C THR A 213 -16.38 -18.50 4.54
N LEU A 214 -15.93 -18.74 3.31
CA LEU A 214 -14.54 -18.61 2.91
C LEU A 214 -14.31 -17.21 2.33
N VAL A 215 -13.73 -16.35 3.15
CA VAL A 215 -13.58 -14.92 2.87
C VAL A 215 -12.29 -14.62 2.13
N SER A 216 -12.40 -13.86 1.04
CA SER A 216 -11.26 -13.27 0.32
C SER A 216 -10.68 -12.10 1.12
N LEU A 217 -9.34 -12.00 1.20
CA LEU A 217 -8.71 -10.82 1.82
C LEU A 217 -8.67 -9.63 0.87
N ASN A 218 -8.60 -9.90 -0.43
CA ASN A 218 -8.70 -8.89 -1.48
C ASN A 218 -10.19 -8.59 -1.77
N PRO A 219 -10.70 -7.38 -1.48
CA PRO A 219 -12.11 -7.03 -1.64
C PRO A 219 -12.63 -7.06 -3.09
N GLN A 220 -11.73 -7.12 -4.08
CA GLN A 220 -12.11 -7.24 -5.49
C GLN A 220 -12.64 -8.64 -5.87
N TYR A 221 -12.48 -9.62 -4.98
CA TYR A 221 -12.89 -11.01 -5.20
C TYR A 221 -14.03 -11.38 -4.26
N PRO A 222 -15.04 -12.14 -4.75
CA PRO A 222 -16.16 -12.56 -3.92
C PRO A 222 -15.72 -13.55 -2.83
N ASN A 223 -16.53 -13.62 -1.78
CA ASN A 223 -16.46 -14.71 -0.81
C ASN A 223 -17.11 -15.96 -1.41
N ILE A 224 -16.73 -17.12 -0.88
CA ILE A 224 -17.22 -18.43 -1.27
C ILE A 224 -18.01 -19.03 -0.10
#